data_AF-A0A1I2TBP6-F1
#
_entry.id   AF-A0A1I2TBP6-F1
#
_cell.length_a   1.000
_cell.length_b   1.000
_cell.length_c   1.000
_cell.angle_alpha   90.00
_cell.angle_beta   90.00
_cell.angle_gamma   90.00
#
_symmetry.space_group_name_H-M   'P 1'
#
loop_
_entity.id
_entity.type
_entity.pdbx_description
1 polymer ?
#
loop_
_entity_poly.entity_id
_entity_poly.type
_entity_poly.pdbx_seq_one_letter_code
_entity_poly.pdbx_strand_id
1 'polypeptide(L)'
;MADAAADENAHAAVRQIGTLHDARHVIFDNDTRFMFASVFDGSWDTYIDDFAQTVVGARFDKVFSHSEGFPGVADPGVKDWFVSQQEPAGVFISAYPDLTVQQIYKDHRVEEAFEAVLDTAEFRAMLDNPANADLLATPAFQKLLEEAAA
;
A
#
# COMPACT_ATOMS: atom_id res chain seq x y z
N MET A 1 11.28 -12.18 -15.65
CA MET A 1 11.43 -11.55 -14.33
C MET A 1 10.83 -12.51 -13.32
N ALA A 2 11.51 -12.80 -12.20
CA ALA A 2 10.83 -13.50 -11.10
C ALA A 2 9.64 -12.64 -10.66
N ASP A 3 8.53 -13.28 -10.29
CA ASP A 3 7.32 -12.59 -9.85
C ASP A 3 7.64 -11.76 -8.60
N ALA A 4 7.77 -10.45 -8.76
CA ALA A 4 8.07 -9.54 -7.65
C ALA A 4 6.94 -9.56 -6.60
N ALA A 5 5.73 -9.98 -6.97
CA ALA A 5 4.60 -10.17 -6.05
C ALA A 5 4.75 -11.43 -5.17
N ALA A 6 5.71 -12.31 -5.49
CA ALA A 6 6.03 -13.49 -4.69
C ALA A 6 7.38 -13.38 -3.94
N ASP A 7 8.11 -12.26 -4.09
CA ASP A 7 9.37 -12.02 -3.37
C ASP A 7 9.07 -11.44 -1.98
N GLU A 8 9.18 -12.27 -0.94
CA GLU A 8 8.99 -11.85 0.47
C GLU A 8 9.88 -10.65 0.86
N ASN A 9 11.08 -10.51 0.27
CA ASN A 9 11.95 -9.39 0.54
C ASN A 9 11.42 -8.08 -0.06
N ALA A 10 10.76 -8.17 -1.22
CA ALA A 10 10.10 -7.02 -1.83
C ALA A 10 8.90 -6.58 -0.98
N HIS A 11 8.09 -7.52 -0.52
CA HIS A 11 6.92 -7.24 0.34
C HIS A 11 7.34 -6.65 1.69
N ALA A 12 8.42 -7.17 2.29
CA ALA A 12 8.97 -6.61 3.53
C ALA A 12 9.47 -5.17 3.33
N ALA A 13 10.14 -4.88 2.22
CA ALA A 13 10.63 -3.53 1.93
C ALA A 13 9.49 -2.52 1.68
N VAL A 14 8.44 -2.93 0.97
CA VAL A 14 7.23 -2.12 0.77
C VAL A 14 6.52 -1.85 2.09
N ARG A 15 6.42 -2.85 2.97
CA ARG A 15 5.89 -2.67 4.34
C ARG A 15 6.74 -1.72 5.18
N GLN A 16 8.07 -1.75 5.01
CA GLN A 16 8.99 -0.84 5.70
C GLN A 16 8.79 0.61 5.25
N ILE A 17 8.55 0.85 3.96
CA ILE A 17 8.23 2.18 3.44
C ILE A 17 6.88 2.65 3.98
N GLY A 18 5.89 1.76 4.03
CA GLY A 18 4.64 2.00 4.75
C GLY A 18 3.72 3.07 4.15
N THR A 19 4.09 3.67 3.03
CA THR A 19 3.35 4.72 2.31
C THR A 19 3.09 4.37 0.84
N LEU A 20 3.61 3.24 0.35
CA LEU A 20 3.43 2.80 -1.04
C LEU A 20 2.17 1.92 -1.19
N HIS A 21 1.24 2.34 -2.05
CA HIS A 21 0.06 1.56 -2.43
C HIS A 21 0.36 0.58 -3.56
N ASP A 22 1.01 1.07 -4.62
CA ASP A 22 1.34 0.30 -5.82
C ASP A 22 2.61 0.85 -6.47
N ALA A 23 3.41 -0.02 -7.06
CA ALA A 23 4.50 0.36 -7.94
C ALA A 23 4.63 -0.63 -9.09
N ARG A 24 4.76 -0.10 -10.31
CA ARG A 24 4.92 -0.91 -11.53
C ARG A 24 6.06 -0.44 -12.40
N HIS A 25 6.70 -1.43 -13.01
CA HIS A 25 7.77 -1.29 -13.98
C HIS A 25 7.25 -1.81 -15.32
N VAL A 26 7.28 -0.97 -16.35
CA VAL A 26 6.78 -1.32 -17.67
C VAL A 26 7.85 -1.04 -18.71
N ILE A 27 8.19 -2.07 -19.48
CA ILE A 27 9.01 -1.95 -20.69
C ILE A 27 8.05 -1.95 -21.88
N PHE A 28 8.17 -0.96 -22.76
CA PHE A 28 7.29 -0.78 -23.90
C PHE A 28 8.04 -0.19 -25.10
N ASP A 29 7.33 0.01 -26.21
CA ASP A 29 7.91 0.55 -27.46
C ASP A 29 9.08 -0.31 -27.96
N ASN A 30 8.83 -1.60 -28.19
CA ASN A 30 9.83 -2.59 -28.64
C ASN A 30 11.09 -2.65 -27.74
N ASP A 31 10.87 -2.65 -26.43
CA ASP A 31 11.92 -2.68 -25.40
C ASP A 31 12.88 -1.48 -25.41
N THR A 32 12.45 -0.34 -25.97
CA THR A 32 13.27 0.88 -26.03
C THR A 32 12.88 1.93 -24.98
N ARG A 33 11.70 1.79 -24.35
CA ARG A 33 11.22 2.71 -23.33
C ARG A 33 10.86 2.01 -22.04
N PHE A 34 11.12 2.70 -20.94
CA PHE A 34 10.81 2.26 -19.59
C PHE A 34 9.91 3.28 -18.90
N MET A 35 8.86 2.80 -18.24
CA MET A 35 8.00 3.58 -17.36
C MET A 35 8.03 2.98 -15.96
N PHE A 36 8.32 3.83 -14.98
CA PHE A 36 8.02 3.58 -13.59
C PHE A 36 6.80 4.40 -13.18
N ALA A 37 5.83 3.78 -12.54
CA ALA A 37 4.68 4.47 -11.98
C ALA A 37 4.39 3.94 -10.58
N SER A 38 4.13 4.85 -9.64
CA SER A 38 3.83 4.52 -8.25
C SER A 38 2.70 5.37 -7.70
N VAL A 39 1.92 4.79 -6.79
CA VAL A 39 0.88 5.47 -6.02
C VAL A 39 1.29 5.40 -4.56
N PHE A 40 1.29 6.54 -3.88
CA PHE A 40 1.81 6.66 -2.52
C PHE A 40 1.11 7.74 -1.70
N ASP A 41 1.23 7.62 -0.39
CA ASP A 41 0.78 8.61 0.57
C ASP A 41 1.77 9.78 0.68
N GLY A 42 1.25 10.99 0.87
CA GLY A 42 2.06 12.16 1.17
C GLY A 42 2.68 12.81 -0.07
N SER A 43 3.83 13.47 0.12
CA SER A 43 4.50 14.25 -0.92
C SER A 43 5.54 13.42 -1.67
N TRP A 44 5.87 13.86 -2.89
CA TRP A 44 6.95 13.28 -3.69
C TRP A 44 8.29 13.24 -2.93
N ASP A 45 8.64 14.32 -2.24
CA ASP A 45 9.92 14.43 -1.55
C ASP A 45 10.07 13.40 -0.42
N THR A 46 9.03 13.28 0.42
CA THR A 46 9.03 12.28 1.50
C THR A 46 9.07 10.87 0.93
N TYR A 47 8.24 10.59 -0.08
CA TYR A 47 8.18 9.29 -0.73
C TYR A 47 9.53 8.86 -1.31
N ILE A 48 10.18 9.72 -2.11
CA ILE A 48 11.42 9.35 -2.79
C ILE A 48 12.59 9.19 -1.81
N ASP A 49 12.59 9.95 -0.71
CA ASP A 49 13.58 9.83 0.36
C ASP A 49 13.42 8.53 1.15
N ASP A 50 12.18 8.16 1.50
CA ASP A 50 11.89 6.89 2.18
C ASP A 50 12.28 5.69 1.29
N PHE A 51 12.01 5.78 -0.02
CA PHE A 51 12.43 4.78 -0.99
C PHE A 51 13.95 4.58 -1.02
N ALA A 52 14.70 5.69 -1.08
CA ALA A 52 16.15 5.67 -1.17
C ALA A 52 16.83 5.00 0.04
N GLN A 53 16.17 5.02 1.21
CA GLN A 53 16.70 4.44 2.45
C GLN A 53 16.53 2.91 2.56
N THR A 54 15.75 2.29 1.68
CA THR A 54 15.48 0.84 1.73
C THR A 54 16.29 0.05 0.70
N VAL A 55 16.20 -1.28 0.76
CA VAL A 55 16.73 -2.17 -0.28
C VAL A 55 16.15 -1.89 -1.68
N VAL A 56 15.02 -1.17 -1.75
CA VAL A 56 14.40 -0.74 -3.02
C VAL A 56 15.23 0.38 -3.67
N GLY A 57 15.86 1.27 -2.91
CA GLY A 57 16.74 2.31 -3.45
C GLY A 57 17.91 1.74 -4.27
N ALA A 58 18.54 0.67 -3.78
CA ALA A 58 19.59 -0.04 -4.52
C ALA A 58 19.06 -0.73 -5.80
N ARG A 59 17.79 -1.16 -5.79
CA ARG A 59 17.14 -1.70 -7.00
C ARG A 59 16.85 -0.59 -8.01
N PHE A 60 16.45 0.59 -7.57
CA PHE A 60 16.24 1.76 -8.43
C PHE A 60 17.51 2.13 -9.18
N ASP A 61 18.64 2.24 -8.47
CA ASP A 61 19.91 2.57 -9.13
C ASP A 61 20.24 1.58 -10.25
N LYS A 62 20.06 0.28 -9.99
CA LYS A 62 20.26 -0.76 -10.99
C LYS A 62 19.28 -0.65 -12.17
N VAL A 63 17.99 -0.49 -11.91
CA VAL A 63 16.96 -0.42 -12.96
C VAL A 63 17.16 0.82 -13.83
N PHE A 64 17.27 2.00 -13.21
CA PHE A 64 17.42 3.26 -13.91
C PHE A 64 18.80 3.49 -14.52
N SER A 65 19.83 2.72 -14.12
CA SER A 65 21.14 2.71 -14.83
C SER A 65 21.04 2.31 -16.30
N HIS A 66 19.93 1.69 -16.72
CA HIS A 66 19.65 1.38 -18.11
C HIS A 66 18.92 2.51 -18.87
N SER A 67 18.55 3.60 -18.20
CA SER A 67 17.91 4.77 -18.80
C SER A 67 18.95 5.79 -19.26
N GLU A 68 18.73 6.37 -20.44
CA GLU A 68 19.63 7.41 -20.98
C GLU A 68 19.69 8.63 -20.05
N GLY A 69 20.90 9.07 -19.74
CA GLY A 69 21.14 10.28 -18.94
C GLY A 69 20.85 10.16 -17.45
N PHE A 70 20.52 8.97 -16.93
CA PHE A 70 20.36 8.77 -15.49
C PHE A 70 21.68 9.04 -14.74
N PRO A 71 21.69 9.96 -13.75
CA PRO A 71 22.94 10.37 -13.10
C PRO A 71 23.38 9.41 -11.98
N GLY A 72 22.53 8.46 -11.57
CA GLY A 72 22.73 7.59 -10.41
C GLY A 72 22.01 8.10 -9.16
N VAL A 73 21.55 7.21 -8.28
CA VAL A 73 20.77 7.58 -7.08
C VAL A 73 21.54 8.41 -6.06
N ALA A 74 22.88 8.37 -6.10
CA ALA A 74 23.73 9.14 -5.22
C ALA A 74 24.01 10.57 -5.73
N ASP A 75 23.60 10.90 -6.95
CA ASP A 75 23.79 12.24 -7.50
C ASP A 75 22.81 13.24 -6.85
N PRO A 76 23.27 14.41 -6.39
CA PRO A 76 22.40 15.40 -5.74
C PRO A 76 21.29 15.95 -6.65
N GLY A 77 21.46 15.87 -7.98
CA GLY A 77 20.47 16.26 -8.98
C GLY A 77 19.54 15.13 -9.42
N VAL A 78 19.61 13.93 -8.84
CA VAL A 78 18.79 12.79 -9.29
C VAL A 78 17.29 13.03 -9.14
N LYS A 79 16.86 13.76 -8.09
CA LYS A 79 15.44 14.12 -7.91
C LYS A 79 14.95 15.02 -9.04
N ASP A 80 15.74 16.03 -9.39
CA ASP A 80 15.45 16.94 -10.50
C ASP A 80 15.44 16.19 -11.83
N TRP A 81 16.35 15.23 -12.01
CA TRP A 81 16.33 14.34 -13.17
C TRP A 81 15.01 13.57 -13.26
N PHE A 82 14.56 12.91 -12.17
CA PHE A 82 13.28 12.20 -12.17
C PHE A 82 12.12 13.11 -12.55
N VAL A 83 12.03 14.31 -11.96
CA VAL A 83 10.98 15.29 -12.27
C VAL A 83 11.06 15.73 -13.73
N SER A 84 12.27 15.92 -14.30
CA SER A 84 12.45 16.29 -15.70
C SER A 84 12.02 15.20 -16.69
N GLN A 85 11.97 13.93 -16.26
CA GLN A 85 11.53 12.79 -17.07
C GLN A 85 10.05 12.43 -16.83
N GLN A 86 9.34 13.13 -15.94
CA GLN A 86 7.94 12.84 -15.63
C GLN A 86 7.03 13.33 -16.75
N GLU A 87 6.04 12.49 -17.05
CA GLU A 87 4.92 12.84 -17.93
C GLU A 87 3.63 12.88 -17.11
N PRO A 88 2.80 13.94 -17.22
CA PRO A 88 1.53 14.01 -16.52
C PRO A 88 0.57 12.89 -16.94
N ALA A 89 -0.05 12.23 -15.96
CA ALA A 89 -1.12 11.28 -16.24
C ALA A 89 -2.33 12.00 -16.82
N GLY A 90 -2.82 11.54 -17.99
CA GLY A 90 -4.04 12.08 -18.60
C GLY A 90 -5.30 11.78 -17.79
N VAL A 91 -5.34 10.61 -17.13
CA VAL A 91 -6.39 10.20 -16.19
C VAL A 91 -5.75 9.38 -15.07
N PHE A 92 -6.09 9.70 -13.82
CA PHE A 92 -5.72 8.92 -12.64
C PHE A 92 -6.95 8.77 -11.75
N ILE A 93 -7.31 7.54 -11.39
CA ILE A 93 -8.46 7.23 -10.54
C ILE A 93 -7.99 6.29 -9.43
N SER A 94 -8.27 6.67 -8.19
CA SER A 94 -8.21 5.78 -7.03
C SER A 94 -9.63 5.48 -6.57
N ALA A 95 -9.91 4.20 -6.30
CA ALA A 95 -11.19 3.81 -5.71
C ALA A 95 -11.34 4.29 -4.26
N TYR A 96 -10.20 4.55 -3.58
CA TYR A 96 -10.14 4.94 -2.17
C TYR A 96 -9.12 6.11 -2.03
N PRO A 97 -9.46 7.32 -2.49
CA PRO A 97 -8.50 8.43 -2.56
C PRO A 97 -8.05 8.93 -1.19
N ASP A 98 -8.85 8.72 -0.14
CA ASP A 98 -8.61 9.24 1.21
C ASP A 98 -8.01 8.20 2.16
N LEU A 99 -7.82 6.95 1.70
CA LEU A 99 -7.35 5.85 2.54
C LEU A 99 -5.84 5.67 2.37
N THR A 100 -5.09 5.92 3.46
CA THR A 100 -3.64 5.71 3.53
C THR A 100 -3.29 4.24 3.70
N VAL A 101 -2.06 3.86 3.32
CA VAL A 101 -1.53 2.50 3.52
C VAL A 101 -1.56 2.10 5.01
N GLN A 102 -1.28 3.04 5.91
CA GLN A 102 -1.33 2.79 7.36
C GLN A 102 -2.75 2.57 7.87
N GLN A 103 -3.74 3.25 7.29
CA GLN A 103 -5.16 3.00 7.60
C GLN A 103 -5.58 1.63 7.07
N ILE A 104 -5.20 1.25 5.84
CA ILE A 104 -5.46 -0.10 5.31
C ILE A 104 -4.91 -1.18 6.26
N TYR A 105 -3.65 -1.05 6.69
CA TYR A 105 -3.08 -2.01 7.65
C TYR A 105 -3.78 -1.99 9.00
N LYS A 106 -4.26 -0.83 9.46
CA LYS A 106 -5.03 -0.74 10.70
C LYS A 106 -6.37 -1.44 10.54
N ASP A 107 -7.07 -1.21 9.44
CA ASP A 107 -8.40 -1.76 9.19
C ASP A 107 -8.34 -3.30 9.16
N HIS A 108 -7.33 -3.88 8.51
CA HIS A 108 -7.07 -5.33 8.55
C HIS A 108 -6.80 -5.84 9.97
N ARG A 109 -5.98 -5.13 10.77
CA ARG A 109 -5.73 -5.53 12.18
C ARG A 109 -7.00 -5.44 13.04
N VAL A 110 -7.87 -4.48 12.76
CA VAL A 110 -9.15 -4.33 13.47
C VAL A 110 -10.08 -5.47 13.09
N GLU A 111 -10.17 -5.81 11.80
CA GLU A 111 -10.91 -6.97 11.29
C GLU A 111 -10.45 -8.26 11.97
N GLU A 112 -9.15 -8.58 11.91
CA GLU A 112 -8.57 -9.78 12.56
C GLU A 112 -8.87 -9.84 14.06
N ALA A 113 -8.71 -8.71 14.76
CA ALA A 113 -8.97 -8.65 16.20
C ALA A 113 -10.46 -8.81 16.51
N PHE A 114 -11.34 -8.30 15.64
CA PHE A 114 -12.78 -8.41 15.80
C PHE A 114 -13.26 -9.84 15.55
N GLU A 115 -12.81 -10.48 14.47
CA GLU A 115 -13.07 -11.90 14.19
C GLU A 115 -12.65 -12.78 15.37
N ALA A 116 -11.47 -12.53 15.92
CA ALA A 116 -10.99 -13.26 17.11
C ALA A 116 -11.92 -13.10 18.32
N VAL A 117 -12.59 -11.95 18.48
CA VAL A 117 -13.61 -11.74 19.52
C VAL A 117 -14.88 -12.54 19.22
N LEU A 118 -15.36 -12.53 17.97
CA LEU A 118 -16.56 -13.25 17.55
C LEU A 118 -16.44 -14.77 17.80
N ASP A 119 -15.23 -15.31 17.69
CA ASP A 119 -14.93 -16.72 17.90
C ASP A 119 -14.89 -17.17 19.37
N THR A 120 -14.92 -16.24 20.32
CA THR A 120 -14.84 -16.56 21.76
C THR A 120 -16.13 -17.18 22.31
N ALA A 121 -16.00 -17.97 23.38
CA ALA A 121 -17.18 -18.49 24.09
C ALA A 121 -17.93 -17.37 24.83
N GLU A 122 -17.19 -16.37 25.29
CA GLU A 122 -17.67 -15.17 25.98
C GLU A 122 -18.56 -14.32 25.07
N PHE A 123 -18.17 -14.13 23.80
CA PHE A 123 -19.01 -13.42 22.84
C PHE A 123 -20.31 -14.19 22.57
N ARG A 124 -20.24 -15.52 22.37
CA ARG A 124 -21.45 -16.35 22.22
C ARG A 124 -22.37 -16.24 23.44
N ALA A 125 -21.81 -16.30 24.66
CA ALA A 125 -22.57 -16.12 25.89
C ALA A 125 -23.15 -14.70 26.04
N MET A 126 -22.46 -13.67 25.54
CA MET A 126 -22.94 -12.29 25.53
C MET A 126 -24.21 -12.15 24.67
N LEU A 127 -24.29 -12.85 23.54
CA LEU A 127 -25.47 -12.84 22.65
C LEU A 127 -26.71 -13.41 23.35
N ASP A 128 -26.55 -14.43 24.20
CA ASP A 128 -27.65 -15.07 24.92
C ASP A 128 -28.03 -14.35 26.23
N ASN A 129 -27.23 -13.38 26.67
CA ASN A 129 -27.45 -12.70 27.94
C ASN A 129 -28.54 -11.62 27.83
N PRO A 130 -29.67 -11.72 28.55
CA PRO A 130 -30.78 -10.77 28.47
C PRO A 130 -30.40 -9.34 28.89
N ALA A 131 -29.32 -9.15 29.66
CA ALA A 131 -28.82 -7.82 30.01
C ALA A 131 -28.30 -7.04 28.79
N ASN A 132 -27.98 -7.73 27.68
CA ASN A 132 -27.47 -7.10 26.46
C ASN A 132 -28.57 -6.84 25.42
N ALA A 133 -29.83 -7.17 25.70
CA ALA A 133 -30.93 -7.10 24.73
C ALA A 133 -31.03 -5.73 24.01
N ASP A 134 -30.84 -4.63 24.75
CA ASP A 134 -30.89 -3.28 24.19
C ASP A 134 -29.75 -3.04 23.17
N LEU A 135 -28.53 -3.52 23.45
CA LEU A 135 -27.39 -3.43 22.53
C LEU A 135 -27.63 -4.28 21.27
N LEU A 136 -28.08 -5.52 21.46
CA LEU A 136 -28.33 -6.48 20.37
C LEU A 136 -29.43 -5.99 19.41
N ALA A 137 -30.40 -5.24 19.94
CA ALA A 137 -31.47 -4.63 19.16
C ALA A 137 -31.05 -3.35 18.41
N THR A 138 -29.85 -2.80 18.66
CA THR A 138 -29.42 -1.60 17.94
C THR A 138 -29.16 -1.92 16.47
N PRO A 139 -29.53 -1.01 15.54
CA PRO A 139 -29.19 -1.16 14.12
C PRO A 139 -27.69 -1.29 13.88
N ALA A 140 -26.86 -0.62 14.69
CA ALA A 140 -25.41 -0.69 14.59
C ALA A 140 -24.88 -2.10 14.88
N PHE A 141 -25.37 -2.75 15.92
CA PHE A 141 -24.94 -4.11 16.26
C PHE A 141 -25.46 -5.15 15.26
N GLN A 142 -26.71 -5.01 14.81
CA GLN A 142 -27.25 -5.86 13.74
C GLN A 142 -26.43 -5.75 12.47
N LYS A 143 -26.11 -4.51 12.05
CA LYS A 143 -25.27 -4.27 10.88
C LYS A 143 -23.88 -4.86 11.03
N LEU A 144 -23.29 -4.76 12.23
CA LEU A 144 -21.99 -5.34 12.52
C LEU A 144 -21.99 -6.87 12.34
N LEU A 145 -23.02 -7.57 12.82
CA LEU A 145 -23.15 -9.02 12.62
C LEU A 145 -23.41 -9.41 11.16
N GLU A 146 -24.14 -8.59 10.42
CA GLU A 146 -24.35 -8.81 8.98
C GLU A 146 -23.04 -8.72 8.20
N GLU A 147 -22.23 -7.68 8.45
CA GLU A 147 -20.94 -7.51 7.78
C GLU A 147 -19.95 -8.63 8.15
N ALA A 148 -19.91 -9.05 9.42
CA ALA A 148 -19.06 -10.15 9.85
C ALA A 148 -19.45 -11.53 9.26
N ALA A 149 -20.67 -11.67 8.73
CA ALA A 149 -21.15 -12.91 8.12
C ALA A 149 -20.98 -12.96 6.59
N ALA A 150 -20.54 -11.87 5.96
CA ALA A 150 -20.42 -11.71 4.51
C ALA A 150 -19.11 -12.28 3.95
#